data_AF-A0A672N7J5-F1
#
_entry.id   AF-A0A672N7J5-F1
#
_cell.length_a   1.000
_cell.length_b   1.000
_cell.length_c   1.000
_cell.angle_alpha   90.00
_cell.angle_beta   90.00
_cell.angle_gamma   90.00
#
_symmetry.space_group_name_H-M   'P 1'
#
loop_
_entity.id
_entity.type
_entity.pdbx_description
1 polymer ?
#
loop_
_entity_poly.entity_id
_entity_poly.type
_entity_poly.pdbx_seq_one_letter_code
_entity_poly.pdbx_strand_id
1 'polypeptide(L)'
;MRVFPSFVWAVRDFTLELKMGNKQITSDEYLESALTLKSGSSPQTEQYNLPRRCLRHFFAVRKCFVLPRPASTQNMRRMEELTEKELDSEFLEQANTFCHYIFDSADPKTVTGGPLGNLAEVYVEAIRSGKVPCLENAVVSLAKIQNVRAVEQALQFYMAEMLSIAQLPMCPEELSDIHTVTEKKAIDVFIIMSFNDNDQIYQQELMVPADTKNCEQNEQYIFANVEHKFKSFSHFLFLSLVLGENV
;
A
#
# COMPACT_ATOMS: atom_id res chain seq x y z
N MET A 1 -15.74 5.18 -6.48
CA MET A 1 -14.46 5.33 -5.75
C MET A 1 -13.87 6.68 -6.13
N ARG A 2 -13.68 7.62 -5.18
CA ARG A 2 -12.93 8.86 -5.46
C ARG A 2 -11.44 8.55 -5.29
N VAL A 3 -10.71 8.56 -6.39
CA VAL A 3 -9.29 8.14 -6.43
C VAL A 3 -8.36 9.30 -6.06
N PHE A 4 -8.77 10.53 -6.40
CA PHE A 4 -7.98 11.73 -6.18
C PHE A 4 -8.11 12.21 -4.73
N PRO A 5 -7.00 12.72 -4.15
CA PRO A 5 -6.99 13.24 -2.78
C PRO A 5 -7.79 14.55 -2.67
N SER A 6 -7.86 15.12 -1.47
CA SER A 6 -8.15 16.54 -1.32
C SER A 6 -7.05 17.38 -1.97
N PHE A 7 -7.43 18.54 -2.50
CA PHE A 7 -6.48 19.50 -3.07
C PHE A 7 -6.32 20.70 -2.14
N VAL A 8 -5.09 20.95 -1.70
CA VAL A 8 -4.77 22.12 -0.87
C VAL A 8 -3.83 23.02 -1.63
N TRP A 9 -4.24 24.27 -1.88
CA TRP A 9 -3.41 25.28 -2.51
C TRP A 9 -2.79 26.19 -1.44
N ALA A 10 -1.49 26.04 -1.19
CA ALA A 10 -0.72 26.95 -0.35
C ALA A 10 -0.05 28.03 -1.23
N VAL A 11 -0.62 29.23 -1.24
CA VAL A 11 -0.11 30.36 -2.02
C VAL A 11 0.91 31.12 -1.17
N ARG A 12 2.19 30.95 -1.51
CA ARG A 12 3.33 31.56 -0.80
C ARG A 12 3.52 33.02 -1.22
N ASP A 13 4.12 33.80 -0.32
CA ASP A 13 4.44 35.22 -0.51
C ASP A 13 3.23 36.03 -1.02
N PHE A 14 2.05 35.78 -0.43
CA PHE A 14 0.81 36.42 -0.85
C PHE A 14 0.84 37.93 -0.55
N THR A 15 0.67 38.74 -1.59
CA THR A 15 0.75 40.21 -1.51
C THR A 15 -0.56 40.92 -1.81
N LEU A 16 -1.60 40.19 -2.23
CA LEU A 16 -2.91 40.76 -2.54
C LEU A 16 -3.72 40.91 -1.26
N GLU A 17 -4.61 41.90 -1.22
CA GLU A 17 -5.66 41.90 -0.24
C GLU A 17 -6.72 40.87 -0.64
N LEU A 18 -7.21 40.08 0.32
CA LEU A 18 -8.33 39.17 0.13
C LEU A 18 -9.65 39.95 0.02
N LYS A 19 -9.81 40.67 -1.10
CA LYS A 19 -11.00 41.45 -1.43
C LYS A 19 -11.41 41.22 -2.87
N MET A 20 -12.71 41.14 -3.10
CA MET A 20 -13.32 41.22 -4.43
C MET A 20 -14.24 42.45 -4.46
N GLY A 21 -13.83 43.47 -5.21
CA GLY A 21 -14.44 44.80 -5.12
C GLY A 21 -14.29 45.36 -3.71
N ASN A 22 -15.41 45.68 -3.07
CA ASN A 22 -15.44 46.20 -1.70
C ASN A 22 -15.69 45.12 -0.63
N LYS A 23 -15.86 43.84 -1.03
CA LYS A 23 -16.16 42.74 -0.09
C LYS A 23 -14.87 42.00 0.29
N GLN A 24 -14.63 41.83 1.58
CA GLN A 24 -13.59 40.93 2.09
C GLN A 24 -13.99 39.48 1.85
N ILE A 25 -13.04 38.67 1.37
CA ILE A 25 -13.25 37.27 1.03
C ILE A 25 -12.33 36.36 1.83
N THR A 26 -12.65 35.07 1.88
CA THR A 26 -11.74 34.06 2.41
C THR A 26 -10.72 33.60 1.36
N SER A 27 -9.66 32.92 1.79
CA SER A 27 -8.73 32.26 0.87
C SER A 27 -9.41 31.19 0.01
N ASP A 28 -10.42 30.49 0.55
CA ASP A 28 -11.19 29.50 -0.20
C ASP A 28 -12.05 30.17 -1.29
N GLU A 29 -12.70 31.30 -0.99
CA GLU A 29 -13.41 32.11 -1.98
C GLU A 29 -12.45 32.67 -3.05
N TYR A 30 -11.21 33.00 -2.67
CA TYR A 30 -10.15 33.39 -3.62
C TYR A 30 -9.82 32.25 -4.59
N LEU A 31 -9.64 31.02 -4.11
CA LEU A 31 -9.41 29.84 -4.96
C LEU A 31 -10.58 29.58 -5.90
N GLU A 32 -11.82 29.58 -5.40
CA GLU A 32 -12.99 29.33 -6.25
C GLU A 32 -13.18 30.43 -7.30
N SER A 33 -12.87 31.68 -6.97
CA SER A 33 -12.80 32.78 -7.95
C SER A 33 -11.74 32.51 -9.02
N ALA A 34 -10.52 32.13 -8.63
CA ALA A 34 -9.43 31.81 -9.55
C ALA A 34 -9.75 30.62 -10.48
N LEU A 35 -10.61 29.70 -10.04
CA LEU A 35 -11.10 28.54 -10.81
C LEU A 35 -12.33 28.84 -11.69
N THR A 36 -12.82 30.08 -11.71
CA THR A 36 -13.95 30.47 -12.56
C THR A 36 -13.59 30.31 -14.03
N LEU A 37 -14.49 29.65 -14.78
CA LEU A 37 -14.33 29.43 -16.21
C LEU A 37 -14.75 30.67 -17.00
N LYS A 38 -14.05 30.93 -18.10
CA LYS A 38 -14.44 31.94 -19.08
C LYS A 38 -15.46 31.37 -20.05
N SER A 39 -16.40 32.20 -20.48
CA SER A 39 -17.34 31.85 -21.54
C SER A 39 -16.67 31.88 -22.92
N GLY A 40 -17.26 31.15 -23.87
CA GLY A 40 -16.76 31.02 -25.24
C GLY A 40 -15.98 29.73 -25.49
N SER A 41 -15.65 29.49 -26.76
CA SER A 41 -15.05 28.25 -27.26
C SER A 41 -13.78 28.49 -28.09
N SER A 42 -13.16 29.66 -27.97
CA SER A 42 -11.89 29.94 -28.65
C SER A 42 -10.76 29.04 -28.09
N PRO A 43 -9.72 28.76 -28.89
CA PRO A 43 -8.56 28.00 -28.41
C PRO A 43 -7.92 28.59 -27.14
N GLN A 44 -7.85 29.93 -27.03
CA GLN A 44 -7.33 30.60 -25.84
C GLN A 44 -8.23 30.42 -24.61
N THR A 45 -9.56 30.47 -24.81
CA THR A 45 -10.51 30.20 -23.73
C THR A 45 -10.40 28.75 -23.27
N GLU A 46 -10.26 27.80 -24.20
CA GLU A 46 -10.10 26.39 -23.84
C GLU A 46 -8.77 26.14 -23.10
N GLN A 47 -7.66 26.74 -23.53
CA GLN A 47 -6.39 26.68 -22.82
C GLN A 47 -6.49 27.24 -21.39
N TYR A 48 -7.26 28.32 -21.19
CA TYR A 48 -7.52 28.88 -19.86
C TYR A 48 -8.44 27.97 -19.01
N ASN A 49 -9.46 27.38 -19.62
CA ASN A 49 -10.50 26.62 -18.92
C ASN A 49 -10.08 25.18 -18.58
N LEU A 50 -9.30 24.52 -19.44
CA LEU A 50 -8.91 23.13 -19.28
C LEU A 50 -8.30 22.83 -17.89
N PRO A 51 -7.22 23.50 -17.43
CA PRO A 51 -6.65 23.22 -16.11
C PRO A 51 -7.63 23.50 -14.97
N ARG A 52 -8.47 24.53 -15.08
CA ARG A 52 -9.48 24.87 -14.07
C ARG A 52 -10.58 23.81 -13.98
N ARG A 53 -11.03 23.30 -15.13
CA ARG A 53 -12.00 22.21 -15.22
C ARG A 53 -11.42 20.93 -14.63
N CYS A 54 -10.16 20.60 -14.93
CA CYS A 54 -9.45 19.47 -14.33
C CYS A 54 -9.40 19.59 -12.80
N LEU A 55 -8.99 20.74 -12.25
CA LEU A 55 -8.94 20.93 -10.80
C LEU A 55 -10.31 20.78 -10.13
N ARG A 56 -11.36 21.36 -10.74
CA ARG A 56 -12.73 21.26 -10.22
C ARG A 56 -13.32 19.86 -10.34
N HIS A 57 -12.97 19.13 -11.39
CA HIS A 57 -13.52 17.81 -11.68
C HIS A 57 -12.80 16.70 -10.90
N PHE A 58 -11.47 16.70 -10.88
CA PHE A 58 -10.69 15.65 -10.24
C PHE A 58 -10.68 15.76 -8.72
N PHE A 59 -10.62 16.97 -8.17
CA PHE A 59 -10.48 17.18 -6.73
C PHE A 59 -11.78 17.72 -6.16
N ALA A 60 -12.59 16.84 -5.55
CA ALA A 60 -13.89 17.22 -5.02
C ALA A 60 -13.79 18.17 -3.81
N VAL A 61 -12.79 17.95 -2.96
CA VAL A 61 -12.47 18.80 -1.81
C VAL A 61 -11.29 19.68 -2.20
N ARG A 62 -11.46 20.99 -2.07
CA ARG A 62 -10.44 22.00 -2.36
C ARG A 62 -10.36 22.98 -1.19
N LYS A 63 -9.15 23.28 -0.75
CA LYS A 63 -8.85 24.21 0.33
C LYS A 63 -7.74 25.16 -0.12
N CYS A 64 -7.76 26.39 0.34
CA CYS A 64 -6.74 27.38 0.05
C CYS A 64 -6.20 28.03 1.32
N PHE A 65 -4.88 28.21 1.36
CA PHE A 65 -4.20 28.99 2.38
C PHE A 65 -3.33 30.02 1.66
N VAL A 66 -3.38 31.25 2.14
CA VAL A 66 -2.48 32.31 1.69
C VAL A 66 -1.47 32.55 2.79
N LEU A 67 -0.19 32.49 2.43
CA LEU A 67 0.92 32.61 3.36
C LEU A 67 1.65 33.90 3.00
N PRO A 68 1.68 34.91 3.88
CA PRO A 68 2.48 36.10 3.64
C PRO A 68 3.97 35.74 3.65
N ARG A 69 4.82 36.72 3.32
CA ARG A 69 6.25 36.48 3.28
C ARG A 69 6.77 36.15 4.68
N PRO A 70 7.53 35.06 4.88
CA PRO A 70 7.91 34.60 6.23
C PRO A 70 8.78 35.57 7.02
N ALA A 71 9.64 36.33 6.34
CA ALA A 71 10.59 37.25 6.96
C ALA A 71 11.07 38.31 5.98
N SER A 72 11.85 39.27 6.48
CA SER A 72 12.51 40.30 5.66
C SER A 72 13.44 39.69 4.60
N THR A 73 13.71 40.42 3.52
CA THR A 73 14.61 39.98 2.44
C THR A 73 16.00 39.54 2.94
N GLN A 74 16.53 40.21 3.97
CA GLN A 74 17.82 39.86 4.56
C GLN A 74 17.75 38.52 5.30
N ASN A 75 16.71 38.32 6.11
CA ASN A 75 16.51 37.10 6.90
C ASN A 75 16.17 35.90 6.02
N MET A 76 15.43 36.09 4.92
CA MET A 76 15.10 35.03 3.97
C MET A 76 16.34 34.33 3.37
N ARG A 77 17.52 34.98 3.35
CA ARG A 77 18.79 34.38 2.88
C ARG A 77 19.35 33.33 3.84
N ARG A 78 18.89 33.34 5.10
CA ARG A 78 19.30 32.43 6.18
C ARG A 78 18.10 31.76 6.83
N MET A 79 17.07 31.46 6.03
CA MET A 79 15.77 30.97 6.52
C MET A 79 15.89 29.73 7.43
N GLU A 80 16.80 28.80 7.11
CA GLU A 80 17.03 27.58 7.89
C GLU A 80 17.65 27.85 9.28
N GLU A 81 18.24 29.03 9.48
CA GLU A 81 18.86 29.45 10.75
C GLU A 81 17.88 30.23 11.65
N LEU A 82 16.75 30.70 11.09
CA LEU A 82 15.82 31.57 11.81
C LEU A 82 15.03 30.78 12.86
N THR A 83 14.85 31.41 14.02
CA THR A 83 13.89 30.97 15.02
C THR A 83 12.49 31.48 14.68
N GLU A 84 11.44 30.85 15.22
CA GLU A 84 10.06 31.32 15.02
C GLU A 84 9.87 32.78 15.43
N LYS A 85 10.58 33.26 16.46
CA LYS A 85 10.51 34.66 16.92
C LYS A 85 11.01 35.68 15.88
N GLU A 86 11.79 35.22 14.90
CA GLU A 86 12.33 36.06 13.83
C GLU A 86 11.47 36.02 12.56
N LEU A 87 10.42 35.20 12.57
CA LEU A 87 9.43 35.13 11.51
C LEU A 87 8.31 36.15 11.75
N ASP A 88 7.69 36.55 10.65
CA ASP A 88 6.52 37.40 10.67
C ASP A 88 5.37 36.70 11.42
N SER A 89 4.71 37.43 12.32
CA SER A 89 3.66 36.88 13.17
C SER A 89 2.43 36.43 12.39
N GLU A 90 2.07 37.15 11.33
CA GLU A 90 0.94 36.77 10.46
C GLU A 90 1.29 35.50 9.67
N PHE A 91 2.53 35.38 9.20
CA PHE A 91 3.01 34.15 8.58
C PHE A 91 2.91 32.95 9.55
N LEU A 92 3.40 33.09 10.78
CA LEU A 92 3.34 32.03 11.78
C LEU A 92 1.89 31.59 12.06
N GLU A 93 0.97 32.54 12.21
CA GLU A 93 -0.44 32.25 12.45
C GLU A 93 -1.06 31.46 11.28
N GLN A 94 -0.81 31.88 10.04
CA GLN A 94 -1.31 31.20 8.85
C GLN A 94 -0.66 29.83 8.65
N ALA A 95 0.65 29.71 8.91
CA ALA A 95 1.38 28.44 8.83
C ALA A 95 0.86 27.44 9.87
N ASN A 96 0.63 27.87 11.10
CA ASN A 96 0.06 27.03 12.16
C ASN A 96 -1.37 26.58 11.80
N THR A 97 -2.19 27.49 11.29
CA THR A 97 -3.55 27.17 10.82
C THR A 97 -3.53 26.15 9.68
N PHE A 98 -2.60 26.30 8.73
CA PHE A 98 -2.38 25.33 7.66
C PHE A 98 -1.98 23.96 8.23
N CYS A 99 -0.99 23.90 9.12
CA CYS A 99 -0.53 22.66 9.73
C CYS A 99 -1.66 21.95 10.50
N HIS A 100 -2.40 22.67 11.35
CA HIS A 100 -3.54 22.12 12.07
C HIS A 100 -4.59 21.55 11.11
N TYR A 101 -4.95 22.29 10.04
CA TYR A 101 -5.89 21.77 9.06
C TYR A 101 -5.41 20.46 8.42
N ILE A 102 -4.13 20.37 8.04
CA ILE A 102 -3.57 19.14 7.46
C ILE A 102 -3.62 17.99 8.47
N PHE A 103 -3.22 18.22 9.72
CA PHE A 103 -3.24 17.18 10.74
C PHE A 103 -4.66 16.70 11.10
N ASP A 104 -5.65 17.60 11.07
CA ASP A 104 -7.03 17.28 11.43
C ASP A 104 -7.83 16.70 10.26
N SER A 105 -7.54 17.13 9.03
CA SER A 105 -8.39 16.85 7.85
C SER A 105 -7.81 15.84 6.87
N ALA A 106 -6.54 15.46 7.01
CA ALA A 106 -5.93 14.50 6.10
C ALA A 106 -6.34 13.06 6.44
N ASP A 107 -7.09 12.43 5.55
CA ASP A 107 -7.40 11.00 5.66
C ASP A 107 -6.12 10.17 5.43
N PRO A 108 -5.89 9.12 6.24
CA PRO A 108 -4.85 8.14 5.96
C PRO A 108 -5.02 7.57 4.55
N LYS A 109 -3.91 7.36 3.85
CA LYS A 109 -3.95 6.67 2.56
C LYS A 109 -4.53 5.27 2.78
N THR A 110 -5.52 4.88 1.96
CA THR A 110 -6.16 3.56 2.07
C THR A 110 -5.20 2.39 1.81
N VAL A 111 -4.16 2.62 1.02
CA VAL A 111 -3.08 1.67 0.76
C VAL A 111 -1.86 2.11 1.59
N THR A 112 -1.49 1.32 2.60
CA THR A 112 -0.40 1.64 3.56
C THR A 112 0.70 0.58 3.52
N GLY A 113 1.86 0.88 4.13
CA GLY A 113 2.94 -0.09 4.33
C GLY A 113 3.56 -0.64 3.03
N GLY A 114 3.86 -1.94 3.02
CA GLY A 114 4.44 -2.64 1.87
C GLY A 114 3.67 -2.44 0.55
N PRO A 115 2.33 -2.55 0.54
CA PRO A 115 1.53 -2.24 -0.64
C PRO A 115 1.72 -0.83 -1.22
N LEU A 116 1.97 0.18 -0.38
CA LEU A 116 2.25 1.53 -0.85
C LEU A 116 3.62 1.61 -1.54
N GLY A 117 4.62 0.88 -1.03
CA GLY A 117 5.94 0.74 -1.68
C GLY A 117 5.84 0.07 -3.05
N ASN A 118 5.12 -1.05 -3.12
CA ASN A 118 4.86 -1.76 -4.39
C ASN A 118 4.12 -0.86 -5.40
N LEU A 119 3.17 -0.04 -4.94
CA LEU A 119 2.48 0.90 -5.82
C LEU A 119 3.44 1.94 -6.42
N ALA A 120 4.41 2.42 -5.63
CA ALA A 120 5.45 3.32 -6.12
C ALA A 120 6.32 2.64 -7.19
N GLU A 121 6.74 1.39 -6.98
CA GLU A 121 7.50 0.61 -7.97
C GLU A 121 6.73 0.45 -9.29
N VAL A 122 5.45 0.06 -9.22
CA VAL A 122 4.60 -0.11 -10.41
C VAL A 122 4.46 1.21 -11.20
N TYR A 123 4.27 2.34 -10.51
CA TYR A 123 4.19 3.64 -11.17
C TYR A 123 5.51 4.09 -11.78
N VAL A 124 6.62 3.90 -11.08
CA VAL A 124 7.96 4.22 -11.59
C VAL A 124 8.29 3.38 -12.83
N GLU A 125 7.94 2.09 -12.84
CA GLU A 125 8.18 1.22 -13.99
C GLU A 125 7.34 1.63 -15.21
N ALA A 126 6.08 2.00 -15.00
CA ALA A 126 5.24 2.52 -16.07
C ALA A 126 5.87 3.77 -16.71
N ILE A 127 6.31 4.73 -15.90
CA ILE A 127 6.96 5.96 -16.38
C ILE A 127 8.26 5.62 -17.13
N ARG A 128 9.12 4.79 -16.53
CA ARG A 128 10.41 4.39 -17.12
C ARG A 128 10.24 3.69 -18.47
N SER A 129 9.17 2.91 -18.63
CA SER A 129 8.86 2.21 -19.88
C SER A 129 8.08 3.04 -20.90
N GLY A 130 7.88 4.35 -20.66
CA GLY A 130 7.15 5.25 -21.55
C GLY A 130 5.63 5.03 -21.55
N LYS A 131 5.12 4.26 -20.59
CA LYS A 131 3.68 4.02 -20.40
C LYS A 131 3.10 5.04 -19.43
N VAL A 132 1.80 5.29 -19.53
CA VAL A 132 1.08 6.13 -18.58
C VAL A 132 0.73 5.31 -17.33
N PRO A 133 1.07 5.77 -16.12
CA PRO A 133 0.59 5.17 -14.88
C PRO A 133 -0.94 5.09 -14.87
N CYS A 134 -1.48 3.88 -14.79
CA CYS A 134 -2.92 3.63 -14.75
C CYS A 134 -3.27 3.03 -13.39
N LEU A 135 -4.22 3.63 -12.69
CA LEU A 135 -4.61 3.21 -11.35
C LEU A 135 -5.13 1.76 -11.36
N GLU A 136 -6.01 1.44 -12.30
CA GLU A 136 -6.61 0.11 -12.41
C GLU A 136 -5.52 -0.95 -12.62
N ASN A 137 -4.61 -0.69 -13.55
CA ASN A 137 -3.47 -1.58 -13.80
C ASN A 137 -2.53 -1.69 -12.60
N ALA A 138 -2.38 -0.59 -11.84
CA ALA A 138 -1.55 -0.58 -10.67
C ALA A 138 -2.15 -1.37 -9.50
N VAL A 139 -3.47 -1.27 -9.28
CA VAL A 139 -4.19 -2.08 -8.29
C VAL A 139 -4.15 -3.57 -8.66
N VAL A 140 -4.33 -3.92 -9.92
CA VAL A 140 -4.24 -5.32 -10.39
C VAL A 140 -2.81 -5.86 -10.22
N SER A 141 -1.80 -5.09 -10.63
CA SER A 141 -0.39 -5.50 -10.49
C SER A 141 0.00 -5.62 -9.01
N LEU A 142 -0.47 -4.70 -8.18
CA LEU A 142 -0.28 -4.72 -6.74
C LEU A 142 -0.89 -5.96 -6.09
N ALA A 143 -2.14 -6.29 -6.44
CA ALA A 143 -2.81 -7.50 -5.97
C ALA A 143 -2.01 -8.76 -6.32
N LYS A 144 -1.53 -8.87 -7.56
CA LYS A 144 -0.68 -10.00 -7.99
C LYS A 144 0.60 -10.11 -7.16
N ILE A 145 1.37 -9.03 -7.03
CA ILE A 145 2.63 -9.03 -6.27
C ILE A 145 2.38 -9.39 -4.80
N GLN A 146 1.35 -8.80 -4.20
CA GLN A 146 1.03 -9.00 -2.80
C GLN A 146 0.53 -10.42 -2.53
N ASN A 147 -0.31 -10.97 -3.40
CA ASN A 147 -0.88 -12.31 -3.23
C ASN A 147 0.16 -13.41 -3.44
N VAL A 148 1.07 -13.27 -4.41
CA VAL A 148 2.21 -14.20 -4.55
C VAL A 148 3.04 -14.22 -3.27
N ARG A 149 3.39 -13.05 -2.73
CA ARG A 149 4.14 -12.95 -1.48
C ARG A 149 3.36 -13.53 -0.29
N ALA A 150 2.04 -13.36 -0.25
CA ALA A 150 1.19 -13.93 0.80
C ALA A 150 1.20 -15.46 0.76
N VAL A 151 1.15 -16.07 -0.44
CA VAL A 151 1.29 -17.54 -0.60
C VAL A 151 2.66 -18.00 -0.11
N GLU A 152 3.74 -17.36 -0.54
CA GLU A 152 5.10 -17.72 -0.12
C GLU A 152 5.29 -17.65 1.40
N GLN A 153 4.78 -16.60 2.05
CA GLN A 153 4.90 -16.45 3.51
C GLN A 153 4.02 -17.44 4.28
N ALA A 154 2.80 -17.69 3.81
CA ALA A 154 1.92 -18.70 4.40
C ALA A 154 2.54 -20.10 4.32
N LEU A 155 3.12 -20.47 3.16
CA LEU A 155 3.81 -21.75 2.98
C LEU A 155 5.07 -21.85 3.87
N GLN A 156 5.87 -20.79 3.95
CA GLN A 156 7.04 -20.75 4.84
C GLN A 156 6.63 -20.91 6.31
N PHE A 157 5.59 -20.22 6.74
CA PHE A 157 5.03 -20.36 8.09
C PHE A 157 4.56 -21.79 8.36
N TYR A 158 3.77 -22.36 7.44
CA TYR A 158 3.28 -23.73 7.53
C TYR A 158 4.43 -24.73 7.68
N MET A 159 5.45 -24.64 6.81
CA MET A 159 6.61 -25.54 6.85
C MET A 159 7.41 -25.40 8.15
N ALA A 160 7.60 -24.18 8.64
CA ALA A 160 8.34 -23.93 9.87
C ALA A 160 7.62 -24.49 11.11
N GLU A 161 6.30 -24.28 11.22
CA GLU A 161 5.49 -24.83 12.31
C GLU A 161 5.42 -26.36 12.26
N MET A 162 5.17 -26.94 11.08
CA MET A 162 5.15 -28.41 10.92
C MET A 162 6.47 -29.04 11.35
N LEU A 163 7.62 -28.47 10.94
CA LEU A 163 8.95 -28.96 11.35
C LEU A 163 9.26 -28.76 12.84
N SER A 164 8.66 -27.75 13.47
CA SER A 164 8.86 -27.46 14.89
C SER A 164 8.05 -28.40 15.78
N ILE A 165 6.82 -28.73 15.38
CA ILE A 165 5.86 -29.47 16.20
C ILE A 165 5.91 -30.98 15.90
N ALA A 166 6.05 -31.38 14.63
CA ALA A 166 6.04 -32.80 14.25
C ALA A 166 7.38 -33.46 14.61
N GLN A 167 7.35 -34.35 15.61
CA GLN A 167 8.48 -35.16 16.02
C GLN A 167 8.30 -36.57 15.49
N LEU A 168 8.97 -36.89 14.38
CA LEU A 168 8.85 -38.19 13.74
C LEU A 168 9.72 -39.26 14.42
N PRO A 169 9.26 -40.53 14.46
CA PRO A 169 7.96 -41.02 13.97
C PRO A 169 6.82 -40.74 14.97
N MET A 170 5.61 -40.50 14.47
CA MET A 170 4.43 -40.25 15.28
C MET A 170 3.16 -40.88 14.68
N CYS A 171 2.08 -40.94 15.45
CA CYS A 171 0.80 -41.50 15.01
C CYS A 171 0.18 -40.66 13.88
N PRO A 172 -0.39 -41.27 12.83
CA PRO A 172 -1.02 -40.55 11.72
C PRO A 172 -2.13 -39.58 12.16
N GLU A 173 -2.90 -39.95 13.19
CA GLU A 173 -3.98 -39.13 13.72
C GLU A 173 -3.44 -37.85 14.36
N GLU A 174 -2.36 -37.97 15.16
CA GLU A 174 -1.71 -36.82 15.81
C GLU A 174 -1.07 -35.89 14.77
N LEU A 175 -0.50 -36.44 13.69
CA LEU A 175 0.06 -35.65 12.59
C LEU A 175 -1.05 -34.90 11.82
N SER A 176 -2.19 -35.54 11.63
CA SER A 176 -3.37 -34.93 11.00
C SER A 176 -3.93 -33.77 11.82
N ASP A 177 -3.97 -33.91 13.15
CA ASP A 177 -4.41 -32.83 14.06
C ASP A 177 -3.46 -31.63 13.99
N ILE A 178 -2.14 -31.88 13.99
CA ILE A 178 -1.13 -30.81 13.84
C ILE A 178 -1.24 -30.12 12.48
N HIS A 179 -1.42 -30.89 11.41
CA HIS A 179 -1.62 -30.35 10.06
C HIS A 179 -2.83 -29.40 10.03
N THR A 180 -3.99 -29.85 10.50
CA THR A 180 -5.24 -29.07 10.48
C THR A 180 -5.09 -27.73 11.21
N VAL A 181 -4.43 -27.74 12.37
CA VAL A 181 -4.17 -26.52 13.15
C VAL A 181 -3.18 -25.60 12.43
N THR A 182 -2.11 -26.16 11.87
CA THR A 182 -1.04 -25.40 11.22
C THR A 182 -1.49 -24.79 9.89
N GLU A 183 -2.28 -25.53 9.13
CA GLU A 183 -2.94 -25.09 7.91
C GLU A 183 -3.84 -23.88 8.20
N LYS A 184 -4.71 -23.98 9.21
CA LYS A 184 -5.59 -22.87 9.59
C LYS A 184 -4.81 -21.59 9.92
N LYS A 185 -3.70 -21.71 10.68
CA LYS A 185 -2.83 -20.58 10.99
C LYS A 185 -2.15 -20.01 9.73
N ALA A 186 -1.72 -20.86 8.80
CA ALA A 186 -1.11 -20.43 7.54
C ALA A 186 -2.13 -19.70 6.64
N ILE A 187 -3.39 -20.15 6.64
CA ILE A 187 -4.50 -19.45 5.98
C ILE A 187 -4.72 -18.07 6.61
N ASP A 188 -4.69 -17.97 7.94
CA ASP A 188 -4.82 -16.67 8.62
C ASP A 188 -3.70 -15.71 8.22
N VAL A 189 -2.44 -16.20 8.11
CA VAL A 189 -1.31 -15.42 7.58
C VAL A 189 -1.59 -14.94 6.15
N PHE A 190 -2.06 -15.83 5.27
CA PHE A 190 -2.43 -15.47 3.91
C PHE A 190 -3.54 -14.42 3.87
N ILE A 191 -4.63 -14.59 4.64
CA ILE A 191 -5.77 -13.66 4.66
C ILE A 191 -5.34 -12.27 5.10
N ILE A 192 -4.49 -12.17 6.14
CA ILE A 192 -3.99 -10.89 6.65
C ILE A 192 -3.15 -10.16 5.60
N MET A 193 -2.43 -10.90 4.76
CA MET A 193 -1.47 -10.34 3.81
C MET A 193 -2.02 -10.15 2.40
N SER A 194 -2.95 -11.00 1.98
CA SER A 194 -3.54 -10.99 0.65
C SER A 194 -4.37 -9.73 0.41
N PHE A 195 -4.50 -9.35 -0.85
CA PHE A 195 -5.24 -8.19 -1.28
C PHE A 195 -5.95 -8.47 -2.61
N ASN A 196 -7.27 -8.28 -2.62
CA ASN A 196 -8.10 -8.29 -3.83
C ASN A 196 -8.00 -9.59 -4.67
N ASP A 197 -7.90 -10.75 -4.00
CA ASP A 197 -7.97 -12.09 -4.63
C ASP A 197 -9.42 -12.54 -4.86
N ASN A 198 -10.19 -11.78 -5.65
CA ASN A 198 -11.65 -12.03 -5.78
C ASN A 198 -11.99 -13.38 -6.44
N ASP A 199 -11.13 -13.85 -7.34
CA ASP A 199 -11.30 -15.13 -8.04
C ASP A 199 -10.68 -16.31 -7.26
N GLN A 200 -10.13 -16.05 -6.07
CA GLN A 200 -9.49 -17.04 -5.18
C GLN A 200 -8.35 -17.83 -5.84
N ILE A 201 -7.70 -17.26 -6.84
CA ILE A 201 -6.65 -17.94 -7.62
C ILE A 201 -5.46 -18.25 -6.70
N TYR A 202 -5.06 -17.28 -5.88
CA TYR A 202 -3.91 -17.42 -4.98
C TYR A 202 -4.25 -18.20 -3.72
N GLN A 203 -5.49 -18.07 -3.23
CA GLN A 203 -5.98 -18.96 -2.18
C GLN A 203 -5.94 -20.42 -2.64
N GLN A 204 -6.41 -20.72 -3.87
CA GLN A 204 -6.30 -22.06 -4.44
C GLN A 204 -4.83 -22.47 -4.62
N GLU A 205 -3.95 -21.57 -5.04
CA GLU A 205 -2.51 -21.84 -5.14
C GLU A 205 -1.87 -22.16 -3.77
N LEU A 206 -2.39 -21.63 -2.66
CA LEU A 206 -2.00 -22.04 -1.31
C LEU A 206 -2.54 -23.43 -0.94
N MET A 207 -3.75 -23.78 -1.39
CA MET A 207 -4.41 -25.07 -1.11
C MET A 207 -3.87 -26.22 -1.99
N VAL A 208 -3.44 -25.97 -3.22
CA VAL A 208 -2.93 -27.01 -4.14
C VAL A 208 -1.67 -27.73 -3.59
N PRO A 209 -0.72 -27.05 -2.93
CA PRO A 209 0.35 -27.68 -2.16
C PRO A 209 -0.13 -28.51 -0.96
N ALA A 210 -1.30 -28.19 -0.39
CA ALA A 210 -1.88 -28.87 0.77
C ALA A 210 -2.72 -30.10 0.36
N ASP A 211 -3.58 -29.98 -0.66
CA ASP A 211 -4.56 -31.01 -1.04
C ASP A 211 -4.03 -32.04 -2.05
N THR A 212 -3.20 -31.65 -3.02
CA THR A 212 -2.68 -32.57 -4.05
C THR A 212 -1.47 -33.40 -3.57
N LYS A 213 -1.00 -33.15 -2.34
CA LYS A 213 0.02 -33.92 -1.63
C LYS A 213 -0.57 -34.77 -0.50
N ASN A 214 -1.88 -35.05 -0.52
CA ASN A 214 -2.49 -35.93 0.47
C ASN A 214 -2.03 -37.39 0.26
N CYS A 215 -1.29 -37.88 1.25
CA CYS A 215 -0.66 -39.19 1.43
C CYS A 215 0.73 -39.42 0.79
N GLU A 216 0.87 -39.81 -0.47
CA GLU A 216 2.15 -40.42 -0.92
C GLU A 216 3.30 -39.42 -1.17
N GLN A 217 2.98 -38.19 -1.58
CA GLN A 217 4.00 -37.19 -1.95
C GLN A 217 4.40 -36.27 -0.79
N ASN A 218 3.55 -36.05 0.23
CA ASN A 218 3.97 -35.34 1.43
C ASN A 218 4.94 -36.16 2.27
N GLU A 219 4.76 -37.48 2.34
CA GLU A 219 5.78 -38.37 2.91
C GLU A 219 7.08 -38.22 2.13
N GLN A 220 7.12 -38.45 0.82
CA GLN A 220 8.39 -38.35 0.08
C GLN A 220 9.04 -36.96 0.07
N TYR A 221 8.29 -35.85 0.15
CA TYR A 221 8.87 -34.50 0.11
C TYR A 221 9.35 -34.01 1.48
N ILE A 222 8.63 -34.36 2.54
CA ILE A 222 9.08 -34.15 3.93
C ILE A 222 10.24 -35.11 4.22
N PHE A 223 10.14 -36.38 3.81
CA PHE A 223 11.24 -37.35 3.88
C PHE A 223 12.43 -36.92 3.02
N ALA A 224 12.29 -36.40 1.80
CA ALA A 224 13.45 -35.98 1.00
C ALA A 224 14.19 -34.77 1.60
N ASN A 225 13.47 -33.81 2.19
CA ASN A 225 14.08 -32.68 2.90
C ASN A 225 14.65 -33.06 4.28
N VAL A 226 14.15 -34.12 4.91
CA VAL A 226 14.66 -34.69 6.17
C VAL A 226 15.82 -35.68 5.92
N GLU A 227 15.77 -36.48 4.86
CA GLU A 227 16.78 -37.46 4.41
C GLU A 227 18.09 -36.78 4.01
N HIS A 228 18.02 -35.59 3.40
CA HIS A 228 19.22 -34.82 3.06
C HIS A 228 20.00 -34.37 4.32
N LYS A 229 19.40 -34.45 5.51
CA LYS A 229 20.05 -34.15 6.81
C LYS A 229 20.39 -35.38 7.66
N PHE A 230 19.83 -36.56 7.42
CA PHE A 230 20.03 -37.74 8.28
C PHE A 230 20.39 -39.01 7.50
N LYS A 231 21.57 -38.99 6.86
CA LYS A 231 22.26 -40.21 6.43
C LYS A 231 22.76 -40.99 7.65
N SER A 232 21.93 -41.91 8.15
CA SER A 232 22.30 -43.11 8.92
C SER A 232 21.19 -43.43 9.92
N PHE A 233 20.12 -44.05 9.46
CA PHE A 233 19.37 -45.12 10.12
C PHE A 233 18.06 -45.30 9.34
N SER A 234 17.60 -46.54 9.19
CA SER A 234 16.32 -46.91 8.53
C SER A 234 16.35 -47.31 7.05
N HIS A 235 17.33 -48.14 6.66
CA HIS A 235 17.07 -49.13 5.59
C HIS A 235 16.35 -50.38 6.15
N PHE A 236 16.35 -50.57 7.48
CA PHE A 236 15.90 -51.80 8.11
C PHE A 236 14.41 -51.79 8.53
N LEU A 237 13.78 -50.62 8.67
CA LEU A 237 12.37 -50.52 9.06
C LEU A 237 11.38 -50.57 7.87
N PHE A 238 11.87 -50.27 6.66
CA PHE A 238 11.04 -50.18 5.44
C PHE A 238 10.51 -51.55 4.97
N LEU A 239 11.23 -52.64 5.22
CA LEU A 239 10.83 -53.98 4.77
C LEU A 239 9.76 -54.65 5.66
N SER A 240 9.68 -54.29 6.94
CA SER A 240 8.80 -55.01 7.89
C SER A 240 7.34 -54.51 7.87
N LEU A 241 7.12 -53.25 7.49
CA LEU A 241 5.80 -52.61 7.58
C LEU A 241 5.04 -52.53 6.25
N VAL A 242 5.73 -52.58 5.10
CA VAL A 242 5.08 -52.40 3.78
C VAL A 242 4.72 -53.72 3.10
N LEU A 243 5.48 -54.81 3.34
CA LEU A 243 5.25 -56.07 2.61
C LEU A 243 4.45 -57.13 3.35
N GLY A 244 4.16 -56.96 4.65
CA GLY A 244 3.33 -57.91 5.40
C GLY A 244 3.80 -59.37 5.29
N GLU A 245 5.09 -59.62 5.06
CA GLU A 245 5.67 -60.96 5.11
C GLU A 245 6.21 -61.22 6.52
N ASN A 246 5.62 -62.18 7.22
CA ASN A 246 6.19 -62.73 8.44
C ASN A 246 7.55 -63.37 8.11
N VAL A 247 8.60 -62.95 8.82
CA VAL A 247 9.72 -63.82 9.18
C VAL A 247 9.90 -63.77 10.69
#